data_AF-A0AAI9ZI57-F1
#
_entry.id   AF-A0AAI9ZI57-F1
#
_cell.length_a   1.000
_cell.length_b   1.000
_cell.length_c   1.000
_cell.angle_alpha   90.00
_cell.angle_beta   90.00
_cell.angle_gamma   90.00
#
_symmetry.space_group_name_H-M   'P 1'
#
loop_
_entity.id
_entity.type
_entity.pdbx_description
1 polymer ?
#
loop_
_entity_poly.entity_id
_entity_poly.type
_entity_poly.pdbx_seq_one_letter_code
_entity_poly.pdbx_strand_id
1 'polypeptide(L)'
;LRSKLLNIGSAFSRPDARVVFNCTGNSSKDLPGVEDSKRYPTRGQIVLAKAAHVQKNIMRHGRNYKTYIIPRPWSNGNVVLGGYMQKGVGTSDTFAYETESILQRTSALQVSSELTEAEPEVLASFSGLRPSREGGARVELVELIVDGQTRVLVHNYGASGTGFQAGYGIALEAVEAIEDVLQGIAQNHTGAKLRRFDINSS
;
A
#
# COMPACT_ATOMS: atom_id res chain seq x y z
N LEU A 1 5.01 4.26 20.53
CA LEU A 1 3.95 3.42 21.12
C LEU A 1 3.06 2.90 20.00
N ARG A 2 2.77 1.59 19.96
CA ARG A 2 1.77 1.00 19.04
C ARG A 2 0.50 0.77 19.84
N SER A 3 -0.63 1.32 19.40
CA SER A 3 -1.94 1.14 20.05
C SER A 3 -2.97 0.68 19.03
N LYS A 4 -3.99 -0.06 19.51
CA LYS A 4 -5.15 -0.42 18.69
C LYS A 4 -6.11 0.77 18.69
N LEU A 5 -6.54 1.21 17.50
CA LEU A 5 -7.57 2.23 17.37
C LEU A 5 -8.95 1.58 17.61
N LEU A 6 -9.76 2.23 18.46
CA LEU A 6 -11.15 1.83 18.66
C LEU A 6 -12.04 2.33 17.52
N ASN A 7 -11.77 3.54 17.04
CA ASN A 7 -12.39 4.20 15.89
C ASN A 7 -11.38 5.18 15.25
N ILE A 8 -11.73 5.78 14.13
CA ILE A 8 -10.83 6.74 13.45
C ILE A 8 -10.55 8.00 14.28
N GLY A 9 -11.50 8.47 15.08
CA GLY A 9 -11.33 9.60 15.99
C GLY A 9 -10.23 9.35 17.03
N SER A 10 -10.03 8.09 17.44
CA SER A 10 -8.97 7.68 18.37
C SER A 10 -7.57 7.96 17.83
N ALA A 11 -7.40 8.16 16.51
CA ALA A 11 -6.13 8.56 15.93
C ALA A 11 -5.70 9.99 16.33
N PHE A 12 -6.66 10.80 16.80
CA PHE A 12 -6.43 12.14 17.35
C PHE A 12 -6.25 12.13 18.88
N SER A 13 -5.97 10.98 19.50
CA SER A 13 -5.76 10.88 20.96
C SER A 13 -4.63 11.76 21.49
N ARG A 14 -3.74 12.19 20.60
CA ARG A 14 -2.70 13.19 20.87
C ARG A 14 -3.30 14.59 20.75
N PRO A 15 -3.30 15.42 21.80
CA PRO A 15 -3.92 16.75 21.78
C PRO A 15 -3.40 17.65 20.65
N ASP A 16 -2.12 17.50 20.30
CA ASP A 16 -1.39 18.22 19.25
C ASP A 16 -1.62 17.69 17.84
N ALA A 17 -2.25 16.52 17.66
CA ALA A 17 -2.56 15.97 16.35
C ALA A 17 -3.67 16.77 15.66
N ARG A 18 -3.31 17.68 14.75
CA ARG A 18 -4.30 18.47 13.97
C ARG A 18 -4.76 17.75 12.70
N VAL A 19 -3.86 16.98 12.10
CA VAL A 19 -4.08 16.25 10.86
C VAL A 19 -3.72 14.79 11.06
N VAL A 20 -4.56 13.88 10.57
CA VAL A 20 -4.30 12.44 10.53
C VAL A 20 -4.40 11.95 9.09
N PHE A 21 -3.47 11.09 8.66
CA PHE A 21 -3.56 10.36 7.40
C PHE A 21 -4.05 8.93 7.68
N ASN A 22 -5.24 8.58 7.20
CA ASN A 22 -5.75 7.22 7.24
C ASN A 22 -5.15 6.39 6.09
N CYS A 23 -4.05 5.70 6.38
CA CYS A 23 -3.39 4.76 5.48
C CYS A 23 -3.64 3.28 5.87
N THR A 24 -4.82 2.96 6.40
CA THR A 24 -5.08 1.64 7.03
C THR A 24 -5.40 0.50 6.05
N GLY A 25 -5.44 0.77 4.74
CA GLY A 25 -5.54 -0.26 3.71
C GLY A 25 -6.79 -1.15 3.86
N ASN A 26 -6.60 -2.44 4.13
CA ASN A 26 -7.70 -3.38 4.31
C ASN A 26 -8.55 -3.06 5.54
N SER A 27 -8.01 -2.43 6.57
CA SER A 27 -8.79 -2.16 7.78
C SER A 27 -9.86 -1.08 7.57
N SER A 28 -9.77 -0.25 6.51
CA SER A 28 -10.74 0.83 6.24
C SER A 28 -12.20 0.38 6.05
N LYS A 29 -12.46 -0.90 5.74
CA LYS A 29 -13.86 -1.40 5.63
C LYS A 29 -14.52 -1.56 7.00
N ASP A 30 -13.74 -1.92 8.01
CA ASP A 30 -14.26 -2.36 9.31
C ASP A 30 -13.78 -1.42 10.44
N LEU A 31 -13.01 -0.38 10.10
CA LEU A 31 -12.58 0.66 11.03
C LEU A 31 -13.75 1.60 11.32
N PRO A 32 -14.24 1.66 12.58
CA PRO A 32 -15.41 2.49 12.92
C PRO A 32 -15.15 3.97 12.63
N GLY A 33 -16.12 4.62 11.99
CA GLY A 33 -16.00 5.99 11.48
C GLY A 33 -15.36 6.11 10.10
N VAL A 34 -15.02 4.98 9.45
CA VAL A 34 -14.63 4.93 8.04
C VAL A 34 -15.53 3.99 7.26
N GLU A 35 -15.61 2.72 7.69
CA GLU A 35 -16.56 1.71 7.22
C GLU A 35 -16.78 1.66 5.68
N ASP A 36 -15.68 1.75 4.91
CA ASP A 36 -15.76 1.87 3.44
C ASP A 36 -16.15 0.53 2.79
N SER A 37 -17.44 0.40 2.45
CA SER A 37 -18.03 -0.80 1.85
C SER A 37 -17.47 -1.12 0.46
N LYS A 38 -16.90 -0.14 -0.25
CA LYS A 38 -16.25 -0.32 -1.56
C LYS A 38 -14.90 -1.03 -1.43
N ARG A 39 -14.33 -1.13 -0.23
CA ARG A 39 -13.06 -1.84 0.02
C ARG A 39 -13.28 -3.34 0.06
N TYR A 40 -12.48 -4.08 -0.72
CA TYR A 40 -12.41 -5.56 -0.66
C TYR A 40 -10.96 -6.05 -0.71
N PRO A 41 -10.62 -7.19 -0.07
CA PRO A 41 -9.31 -7.79 -0.25
C PRO A 41 -9.22 -8.41 -1.65
N THR A 42 -8.05 -8.31 -2.28
CA THR A 42 -7.70 -9.16 -3.42
C THR A 42 -6.53 -10.05 -3.04
N ARG A 43 -6.80 -11.31 -2.71
CA ARG A 43 -5.76 -12.28 -2.35
C ARG A 43 -4.85 -12.53 -3.53
N GLY A 44 -3.54 -12.57 -3.28
CA GLY A 44 -2.58 -13.07 -4.24
C GLY A 44 -1.57 -13.97 -3.59
N GLN A 45 -1.39 -15.14 -4.18
CA GLN A 45 -0.30 -16.04 -3.87
C GLN A 45 0.87 -15.83 -4.84
N ILE A 46 2.08 -15.92 -4.31
CA ILE A 46 3.36 -15.92 -5.02
C ILE A 46 4.24 -17.05 -4.49
N VAL A 47 5.25 -17.42 -5.29
CA VAL A 47 6.36 -18.27 -4.89
C VAL A 47 7.63 -17.43 -4.92
N LEU A 48 8.39 -17.46 -3.83
CA LEU A 48 9.74 -16.92 -3.78
C LEU A 48 10.71 -18.05 -4.15
N ALA A 49 11.55 -17.83 -5.13
CA ALA A 49 12.55 -18.79 -5.56
C ALA A 49 13.92 -18.13 -5.74
N LYS A 50 14.98 -18.94 -5.78
CA LYS A 50 16.32 -18.49 -6.15
C LYS A 50 16.59 -18.83 -7.61
N ALA A 51 16.86 -17.80 -8.40
CA ALA A 51 17.18 -17.92 -9.83
C ALA A 51 18.02 -16.71 -10.24
N ALA A 52 19.31 -16.73 -9.89
CA ALA A 52 20.21 -15.59 -10.07
C ALA A 52 20.43 -15.19 -11.54
N HIS A 53 20.15 -16.07 -12.49
CA HIS A 53 20.23 -15.79 -13.92
C HIS A 53 19.07 -14.92 -14.42
N VAL A 54 17.93 -14.85 -13.72
CA VAL A 54 16.78 -14.03 -14.13
C VAL A 54 17.07 -12.58 -13.79
N GLN A 55 17.22 -11.74 -14.81
CA GLN A 55 17.54 -10.32 -14.64
C GLN A 55 16.45 -9.38 -15.17
N LYS A 56 15.41 -9.92 -15.80
CA LYS A 56 14.33 -9.13 -16.43
C LYS A 56 12.99 -9.42 -15.77
N ASN A 57 12.17 -8.37 -15.69
CA ASN A 57 10.76 -8.51 -15.39
C ASN A 57 10.04 -9.10 -16.60
N ILE A 58 9.28 -10.17 -16.38
CA ILE A 58 8.42 -10.78 -17.41
C ILE A 58 7.00 -10.76 -16.87
N MET A 59 6.05 -10.30 -17.70
CA MET A 59 4.63 -10.30 -17.34
C MET A 59 3.79 -10.72 -18.53
N ARG A 60 2.89 -11.67 -18.30
CA ARG A 60 1.85 -12.06 -19.25
C ARG A 60 0.48 -11.89 -18.59
N HIS A 61 -0.34 -11.05 -19.21
CA HIS A 61 -1.72 -10.84 -18.81
C HIS A 61 -2.64 -11.63 -19.74
N GLY A 62 -3.36 -12.59 -19.19
CA GLY A 62 -4.45 -13.27 -19.88
C GLY A 62 -5.80 -12.80 -19.35
N ARG A 63 -6.89 -13.21 -20.03
CA ARG A 63 -8.26 -12.83 -19.65
C ARG A 63 -8.59 -13.14 -18.17
N ASN A 64 -8.12 -14.28 -17.67
CA ASN A 64 -8.41 -14.79 -16.33
C ASN A 64 -7.16 -15.19 -15.53
N TYR A 65 -5.97 -14.82 -15.99
CA TYR A 65 -4.72 -15.16 -15.29
C TYR A 65 -3.69 -14.05 -15.43
N LYS A 66 -2.84 -13.94 -14.42
CA LYS A 66 -1.62 -13.13 -14.49
C LYS A 66 -0.44 -14.02 -14.15
N THR A 67 0.51 -14.11 -15.07
CA THR A 67 1.79 -14.76 -14.80
C THR A 67 2.86 -13.69 -14.85
N TYR A 68 3.72 -13.62 -13.83
CA TYR A 68 4.82 -12.68 -13.78
C TYR A 68 6.03 -13.30 -13.07
N ILE A 69 7.21 -12.86 -13.51
CA ILE A 69 8.51 -13.19 -12.95
C ILE A 69 9.18 -11.84 -12.68
N ILE A 70 9.44 -11.56 -11.41
CA ILE A 70 9.97 -10.28 -10.94
C ILE A 70 11.26 -10.54 -10.17
N PRO A 71 12.45 -10.33 -10.76
CA PRO A 71 13.70 -10.41 -10.02
C PRO A 71 13.70 -9.37 -8.91
N ARG A 72 14.32 -9.71 -7.77
CA ARG A 72 14.50 -8.79 -6.65
C ARG A 72 15.96 -8.34 -6.61
N PRO A 73 16.29 -7.12 -7.06
CA PRO A 73 17.64 -6.60 -6.93
C PRO A 73 18.13 -6.64 -5.48
N TRP A 74 19.44 -6.83 -5.30
CA TRP A 74 20.11 -6.89 -3.98
C TRP A 74 19.59 -7.98 -3.03
N SER A 75 18.96 -9.03 -3.56
CA SER A 75 18.41 -10.14 -2.76
C SER A 75 19.20 -11.45 -2.87
N ASN A 76 20.43 -11.40 -3.37
CA ASN A 76 21.25 -12.59 -3.65
C ASN A 76 20.59 -13.59 -4.64
N GLY A 77 19.96 -13.05 -5.69
CA GLY A 77 19.37 -13.85 -6.77
C GLY A 77 17.95 -14.34 -6.52
N ASN A 78 17.20 -13.76 -5.58
CA ASN A 78 15.80 -14.12 -5.37
C ASN A 78 14.90 -13.51 -6.45
N VAL A 79 13.87 -14.27 -6.81
CA VAL A 79 12.88 -13.93 -7.81
C VAL A 79 11.49 -14.23 -7.25
N VAL A 80 10.55 -13.32 -7.52
CA VAL A 80 9.14 -13.53 -7.23
C VAL A 80 8.48 -14.11 -8.47
N LEU A 81 7.94 -15.31 -8.32
CA LEU A 81 7.11 -15.99 -9.29
C LEU A 81 5.65 -15.79 -8.89
N GLY A 82 4.83 -15.30 -9.80
CA GLY A 82 3.43 -15.13 -9.51
C GLY A 82 2.55 -15.16 -10.76
N GLY A 83 1.26 -14.96 -10.60
CA GLY A 83 0.58 -15.05 -9.31
C GLY A 83 -0.90 -15.33 -9.48
N TYR A 84 -1.58 -15.33 -8.34
CA TYR A 84 -3.03 -15.28 -8.29
C TYR A 84 -3.51 -13.87 -7.92
N MET A 85 -4.73 -13.57 -8.35
CA MET A 85 -5.47 -12.36 -7.96
C MET A 85 -6.94 -12.72 -7.80
N GLN A 86 -7.36 -12.94 -6.56
CA GLN A 86 -8.71 -13.42 -6.26
C GLN A 86 -9.46 -12.33 -5.50
N LYS A 87 -10.36 -11.63 -6.20
CA LYS A 87 -11.23 -10.59 -5.64
C LYS A 87 -12.10 -11.20 -4.53
N GLY A 88 -12.16 -10.52 -3.39
CA GLY A 88 -13.05 -10.86 -2.28
C GLY A 88 -12.56 -12.01 -1.38
N VAL A 89 -11.47 -12.69 -1.73
CA VAL A 89 -10.91 -13.75 -0.89
C VAL A 89 -10.11 -13.12 0.26
N GLY A 90 -10.54 -13.40 1.50
CA GLY A 90 -10.00 -12.77 2.71
C GLY A 90 -9.00 -13.61 3.51
N THR A 91 -8.71 -14.86 3.11
CA THR A 91 -7.71 -15.69 3.80
C THR A 91 -6.28 -15.31 3.38
N SER A 92 -5.34 -15.37 4.32
CA SER A 92 -3.89 -15.26 4.08
C SER A 92 -3.20 -16.63 3.93
N ASP A 93 -3.96 -17.72 3.88
CA ASP A 93 -3.40 -19.06 3.68
C ASP A 93 -2.74 -19.17 2.30
N THR A 94 -1.80 -20.10 2.17
CA THR A 94 -1.27 -20.55 0.88
C THR A 94 -1.88 -21.91 0.50
N PHE A 95 -2.05 -22.15 -0.80
CA PHE A 95 -2.58 -23.42 -1.30
C PHE A 95 -1.56 -24.10 -2.21
N ALA A 96 -1.30 -25.39 -1.97
CA ALA A 96 -0.30 -26.16 -2.72
C ALA A 96 -0.58 -26.17 -4.24
N TYR A 97 -1.84 -26.37 -4.63
CA TYR A 97 -2.25 -26.38 -6.05
C TYR A 97 -1.99 -25.03 -6.75
N GLU A 98 -2.04 -23.91 -6.01
CA GLU A 98 -1.70 -22.58 -6.57
C GLU A 98 -0.19 -22.42 -6.74
N THR A 99 0.60 -22.97 -5.82
CA THR A 99 2.07 -22.99 -5.92
C THR A 99 2.50 -23.81 -7.13
N GLU A 100 1.97 -25.03 -7.30
CA GLU A 100 2.22 -25.88 -8.47
C GLU A 100 1.82 -25.17 -9.78
N SER A 101 0.63 -24.56 -9.80
CA SER A 101 0.18 -23.78 -10.97
C SER A 101 1.07 -22.57 -11.27
N ILE A 102 1.55 -21.85 -10.25
CA ILE A 102 2.47 -20.73 -10.45
C ILE A 102 3.76 -21.22 -11.09
N LEU A 103 4.39 -22.27 -10.53
CA LEU A 103 5.62 -22.85 -11.04
C LEU A 103 5.45 -23.29 -12.50
N GLN A 104 4.41 -24.07 -12.80
CA GLN A 104 4.13 -24.53 -14.17
C GLN A 104 3.96 -23.36 -15.15
N ARG A 105 3.18 -22.34 -14.78
CA ARG A 105 2.93 -21.18 -15.66
C ARG A 105 4.18 -20.33 -15.85
N THR A 106 4.97 -20.12 -14.80
CA THR A 106 6.22 -19.36 -14.93
C THR A 106 7.25 -20.13 -15.74
N SER A 107 7.30 -21.46 -15.63
CA SER A 107 8.15 -22.29 -16.48
C SER A 107 7.72 -22.26 -17.94
N ALA A 108 6.41 -22.23 -18.22
CA ALA A 108 5.91 -22.11 -19.59
C ALA A 108 6.12 -20.72 -20.22
N LEU A 109 6.41 -19.67 -19.45
CA LEU A 109 6.78 -18.35 -19.98
C LEU A 109 8.24 -18.29 -20.46
N GLN A 110 9.04 -19.33 -20.20
CA GLN A 110 10.49 -19.40 -20.44
C GLN A 110 10.88 -19.57 -21.91
N VAL A 111 10.22 -18.88 -22.84
CA VAL A 111 10.63 -18.81 -24.25
C VAL A 111 11.94 -18.00 -24.42
N SER A 112 12.52 -17.47 -23.34
CA SER A 112 13.91 -16.99 -23.30
C SER A 112 14.77 -17.98 -22.52
N SER A 113 15.88 -18.41 -23.12
CA SER A 113 16.88 -19.39 -22.67
C SER A 113 17.49 -19.20 -21.27
N GLU A 114 17.05 -18.20 -20.51
CA GLU A 114 17.62 -17.82 -19.21
C GLU A 114 17.24 -18.81 -18.10
N LEU A 115 16.08 -19.46 -18.15
CA LEU A 115 15.61 -20.39 -17.10
C LEU A 115 15.75 -21.89 -17.46
N THR A 116 16.28 -22.20 -18.64
CA THR A 116 16.33 -23.56 -19.19
C THR A 116 17.43 -24.44 -18.63
N GLU A 117 18.35 -23.92 -17.81
CA GLU A 117 19.50 -24.69 -17.34
C GLU A 117 19.32 -25.33 -15.96
N ALA A 118 18.36 -24.86 -15.14
CA ALA A 118 18.03 -25.48 -13.85
C ALA A 118 16.64 -25.07 -13.34
N GLU A 119 15.91 -26.01 -12.72
CA GLU A 119 14.69 -25.69 -12.00
C GLU A 119 14.98 -24.67 -10.88
N PRO A 120 14.16 -23.61 -10.72
CA PRO A 120 14.39 -22.62 -9.69
C PRO A 120 14.21 -23.23 -8.29
N GLU A 121 15.17 -22.99 -7.41
CA GLU A 121 15.11 -23.44 -6.02
C GLU A 121 13.97 -22.71 -5.30
N VAL A 122 12.89 -23.42 -4.95
CA VAL A 122 11.76 -22.84 -4.24
C VAL A 122 12.14 -22.57 -2.78
N LEU A 123 12.08 -21.31 -2.37
CA LEU A 123 12.42 -20.88 -1.02
C LEU A 123 11.21 -20.82 -0.10
N ALA A 124 10.08 -20.31 -0.61
CA ALA A 124 8.84 -20.17 0.15
C ALA A 124 7.63 -19.88 -0.75
N SER A 125 6.43 -20.14 -0.24
CA SER A 125 5.17 -19.63 -0.80
C SER A 125 4.59 -18.57 0.14
N PHE A 126 4.12 -17.46 -0.42
CA PHE A 126 3.49 -16.38 0.34
C PHE A 126 2.13 -16.05 -0.24
N SER A 127 1.19 -15.68 0.61
CA SER A 127 -0.04 -15.01 0.18
C SER A 127 -0.19 -13.68 0.88
N GLY A 128 -0.83 -12.73 0.20
CA GLY A 128 -1.10 -11.40 0.73
C GLY A 128 -2.43 -10.85 0.23
N LEU A 129 -3.02 -9.96 1.02
CA LEU A 129 -4.30 -9.32 0.72
C LEU A 129 -4.06 -7.90 0.20
N ARG A 130 -4.21 -7.70 -1.11
CA ARG A 130 -4.13 -6.35 -1.68
C ARG A 130 -5.31 -5.52 -1.20
N PRO A 131 -5.11 -4.28 -0.71
CA PRO A 131 -6.18 -3.39 -0.26
C PRO A 131 -6.88 -2.76 -1.46
N SER A 132 -7.73 -3.53 -2.13
CA SER A 132 -8.47 -3.08 -3.31
C SER A 132 -9.74 -2.32 -2.90
N ARG A 133 -10.18 -1.42 -3.79
CA ARG A 133 -11.39 -0.63 -3.59
C ARG A 133 -12.10 -0.37 -4.92
N GLU A 134 -13.42 -0.43 -4.93
CA GLU A 134 -14.22 -0.05 -6.10
C GLU A 134 -14.13 1.45 -6.33
N GLY A 135 -13.86 1.86 -7.57
CA GLY A 135 -13.53 3.25 -7.91
C GLY A 135 -12.06 3.63 -7.68
N GLY A 136 -11.20 2.70 -7.25
CA GLY A 136 -9.76 2.94 -7.08
C GLY A 136 -9.38 3.52 -5.73
N ALA A 137 -8.14 4.01 -5.64
CA ALA A 137 -7.61 4.63 -4.42
C ALA A 137 -8.49 5.81 -3.98
N ARG A 138 -8.63 5.97 -2.68
CA ARG A 138 -9.33 7.10 -2.06
C ARG A 138 -8.27 8.03 -1.48
N VAL A 139 -8.10 9.18 -2.13
CA VAL A 139 -7.39 10.34 -1.60
C VAL A 139 -8.42 11.43 -1.37
N GLU A 140 -8.73 11.71 -0.12
CA GLU A 140 -9.85 12.61 0.22
C GLU A 140 -9.62 13.26 1.58
N LEU A 141 -9.71 14.59 1.62
CA LEU A 141 -9.76 15.35 2.86
C LEU A 141 -11.18 15.36 3.41
N VAL A 142 -11.33 15.03 4.68
CA VAL A 142 -12.59 15.13 5.43
C VAL A 142 -12.36 15.82 6.76
N GLU A 143 -13.34 16.61 7.18
CA GLU A 143 -13.37 17.18 8.53
C GLU A 143 -14.15 16.28 9.47
N LEU A 144 -13.64 16.09 10.68
CA LEU A 144 -14.28 15.32 11.74
C LEU A 144 -14.38 16.16 13.01
N ILE A 145 -15.47 15.97 13.76
CA ILE A 145 -15.57 16.50 15.12
C ILE A 145 -15.07 15.44 16.08
N VAL A 146 -13.97 15.73 16.78
CA VAL A 146 -13.39 14.87 17.81
C VAL A 146 -13.21 15.70 19.08
N ASP A 147 -13.79 15.24 20.18
CA ASP A 147 -13.79 15.96 21.47
C ASP A 147 -14.25 17.42 21.37
N GLY A 148 -15.27 17.66 20.53
CA GLY A 148 -15.83 19.00 20.29
C GLY A 148 -14.96 19.93 19.44
N GLN A 149 -13.86 19.43 18.87
CA GLN A 149 -12.95 20.20 18.01
C GLN A 149 -12.97 19.66 16.58
N THR A 150 -12.96 20.58 15.60
CA THR A 150 -12.74 20.21 14.19
C THR A 150 -11.31 19.69 14.02
N ARG A 151 -11.19 18.51 13.44
CA ARG A 151 -9.93 17.83 13.11
C ARG A 151 -9.94 17.46 11.63
N VAL A 152 -8.76 17.40 11.03
CA VAL A 152 -8.62 17.08 9.60
C VAL A 152 -8.13 15.65 9.43
N LEU A 153 -8.86 14.88 8.64
CA LEU A 153 -8.50 13.52 8.28
C LEU A 153 -8.30 13.44 6.77
N VAL A 154 -7.19 12.85 6.33
CA VAL A 154 -6.94 12.56 4.92
C VAL A 154 -7.01 11.05 4.72
N HIS A 155 -7.97 10.58 3.94
CA HIS A 155 -7.98 9.20 3.48
C HIS A 155 -6.88 9.00 2.43
N ASN A 156 -6.09 7.94 2.55
CA ASN A 156 -5.10 7.52 1.56
C ASN A 156 -4.97 6.00 1.60
N TYR A 157 -5.92 5.30 0.96
CA TYR A 157 -5.94 3.84 0.89
C TYR A 157 -6.64 3.34 -0.38
N GLY A 158 -6.65 2.03 -0.61
CA GLY A 158 -7.36 1.43 -1.76
C GLY A 158 -6.51 1.26 -3.02
N ALA A 159 -5.19 1.38 -2.92
CA ALA A 159 -4.26 1.28 -4.06
C ALA A 159 -4.09 -0.15 -4.63
N SER A 160 -4.84 -1.14 -4.13
CA SER A 160 -4.83 -2.50 -4.68
C SER A 160 -3.41 -3.06 -4.85
N GLY A 161 -3.09 -3.66 -6.01
CA GLY A 161 -1.76 -4.16 -6.34
C GLY A 161 -0.76 -3.11 -6.83
N THR A 162 -1.13 -1.83 -6.89
CA THR A 162 -0.28 -0.76 -7.43
C THR A 162 0.28 0.17 -6.36
N GLY A 163 0.10 -0.16 -5.06
CA GLY A 163 0.55 0.69 -3.96
C GLY A 163 2.03 1.06 -3.97
N PHE A 164 2.92 0.15 -4.41
CA PHE A 164 4.34 0.48 -4.49
C PHE A 164 4.67 1.42 -5.66
N GLN A 165 4.13 1.14 -6.86
CA GLN A 165 4.40 1.94 -8.06
C GLN A 165 3.71 3.31 -8.05
N ALA A 166 2.52 3.41 -7.45
CA ALA A 166 1.74 4.64 -7.40
C ALA A 166 1.88 5.41 -6.07
N GLY A 167 2.48 4.79 -5.05
CA GLY A 167 2.45 5.28 -3.68
C GLY A 167 3.04 6.68 -3.51
N TYR A 168 4.11 7.01 -4.25
CA TYR A 168 4.69 8.34 -4.18
C TYR A 168 3.73 9.42 -4.71
N GLY A 169 3.13 9.21 -5.87
CA GLY A 169 2.15 10.15 -6.44
C GLY A 169 0.92 10.33 -5.56
N ILE A 170 0.38 9.22 -5.03
CA ILE A 170 -0.77 9.25 -4.11
C ILE A 170 -0.42 9.97 -2.80
N ALA A 171 0.83 9.86 -2.33
CA ALA A 171 1.29 10.59 -1.15
C ALA A 171 1.40 12.10 -1.41
N LEU A 172 1.89 12.51 -2.60
CA LEU A 172 1.92 13.93 -2.99
C LEU A 172 0.50 14.52 -3.03
N GLU A 173 -0.43 13.85 -3.71
CA GLU A 173 -1.83 14.30 -3.78
C GLU A 173 -2.46 14.45 -2.38
N ALA A 174 -2.15 13.52 -1.46
CA ALA A 174 -2.65 13.58 -0.10
C ALA A 174 -2.06 14.75 0.72
N VAL A 175 -0.80 15.13 0.47
CA VAL A 175 -0.14 16.26 1.13
C VAL A 175 -0.62 17.58 0.54
N GLU A 176 -0.74 17.67 -0.79
CA GLU A 176 -1.29 18.83 -1.50
C GLU A 176 -2.70 19.16 -1.01
N ALA A 177 -3.52 18.13 -0.75
CA ALA A 177 -4.88 18.30 -0.24
C ALA A 177 -4.98 19.04 1.12
N ILE A 178 -3.90 19.11 1.91
CA ILE A 178 -3.89 19.78 3.23
C ILE A 178 -3.08 21.09 3.25
N GLU A 179 -2.59 21.58 2.12
CA GLU A 179 -1.74 22.78 2.10
C GLU A 179 -2.42 23.99 2.72
N ASP A 180 -3.67 24.27 2.37
CA ASP A 180 -4.45 25.38 2.93
C ASP A 180 -4.68 25.22 4.44
N VAL A 181 -4.91 23.98 4.89
CA VAL A 181 -5.05 23.65 6.32
C VAL A 181 -3.74 23.96 7.06
N LEU A 182 -2.60 23.56 6.50
CA LEU A 182 -1.29 23.80 7.10
C LEU A 182 -0.96 25.30 7.16
N GLN A 183 -1.28 26.06 6.10
CA GLN A 183 -1.10 27.51 6.08
C GLN A 183 -1.95 28.18 7.16
N GLY A 184 -3.23 27.79 7.31
CA GLY A 184 -4.10 28.30 8.36
C GLY A 184 -3.59 27.98 9.77
N ILE A 185 -3.07 26.78 10.00
CA ILE A 185 -2.44 26.40 11.28
C ILE A 185 -1.21 27.28 11.57
N ALA A 186 -0.35 27.52 10.58
CA ALA A 186 0.84 28.36 10.74
C ALA A 186 0.51 29.82 11.04
N GLN A 187 -0.50 30.38 10.38
CA GLN A 187 -0.99 31.75 10.63
C GLN A 187 -1.57 31.91 12.04
N ASN A 188 -2.33 30.92 12.51
CA ASN A 188 -2.88 30.92 13.88
C ASN A 188 -1.78 30.78 14.97
N HIS A 189 -0.67 30.11 14.67
CA HIS A 189 0.48 30.03 15.56
C HIS A 189 1.35 31.30 15.55
N THR A 190 1.47 31.99 14.41
CA THR A 190 2.27 33.23 14.31
C THR A 190 1.60 34.45 14.96
N GLY A 191 0.28 34.42 15.17
CA GLY A 191 -0.43 35.37 16.06
C GLY A 191 -0.05 35.24 17.54
N ALA A 192 0.57 34.13 17.95
CA ALA A 192 1.10 33.88 19.29
C ALA A 192 2.64 33.92 19.26
N LYS A 193 3.21 35.13 19.28
CA LYS A 193 4.66 35.45 19.31
C LYS A 193 5.46 35.03 18.06
N LEU A 194 5.59 35.95 17.11
CA LEU A 194 6.93 36.30 16.61
C LEU A 194 7.35 37.65 17.19
N ARG A 195 8.21 37.64 18.22
CA ARG A 195 9.18 38.74 18.32
C ARG A 195 10.16 38.52 17.18
N ARG A 196 10.09 39.35 16.14
CA ARG A 196 11.16 39.48 15.15
C ARG A 196 12.46 39.69 15.93
N PHE A 197 13.42 38.79 15.75
CA PHE A 197 14.81 39.16 15.90
C PHE A 197 15.22 39.71 14.54
N ASP A 198 15.27 41.04 14.45
CA ASP A 198 15.86 41.73 13.31
C ASP A 198 17.37 41.48 13.35
N ILE A 199 17.86 40.63 12.46
CA ILE A 199 19.29 40.50 12.18
C ILE A 199 19.58 41.45 11.03
N ASN A 200 19.63 42.75 11.33
CA ASN A 200 20.27 43.79 10.54
C ASN A 200 20.18 45.11 11.30
N SER A 201 20.99 45.22 12.36
CA SER A 201 21.42 46.51 12.89
C SER A 201 22.86 46.39 13.35
N SER A 202 23.74 47.17 12.72
CA SER A 202 25.20 47.29 12.87
C SER A 202 26.03 46.42 11.93
#